data_AF-A0AAW1S5P2-F1
#
_entry.id   AF-A0AAW1S5P2-F1
#
_cell.length_a   1.000
_cell.length_b   1.000
_cell.length_c   1.000
_cell.angle_alpha   90.00
_cell.angle_beta   90.00
_cell.angle_gamma   90.00
#
_symmetry.space_group_name_H-M   'P 1'
#
loop_
_entity.id
_entity.type
_entity.pdbx_description
1 polymer ?
#
loop_
_entity_poly.entity_id
_entity_poly.type
_entity_poly.pdbx_seq_one_letter_code
_entity_poly.pdbx_strand_id
1 'polypeptide(L)'
;MQTALVIVRALSLPASVIEVDWSVCEVLSERFLAGSGRPAPQGSAAEWIPETLEDAHARYAAALEAIADRHAGCSCILVVTHGECVRRAVTRLEPRALVYEVRHCGWVAARREREPHGGWGLWQLGQAPDGACCISWAV
;
A
#
# COMPACT_ATOMS: atom_id res chain seq x y z
N MET A 1 10.14 -6.72 1.74
CA MET A 1 11.07 -7.20 0.68
C MET A 1 10.98 -8.70 0.44
N GLN A 2 11.17 -9.57 1.45
CA GLN A 2 11.12 -11.04 1.25
C GLN A 2 9.83 -11.54 0.59
N THR A 3 8.66 -11.07 1.04
CA THR A 3 7.36 -11.42 0.44
C THR A 3 7.28 -11.08 -1.05
N ALA A 4 7.74 -9.89 -1.45
CA ALA A 4 7.75 -9.47 -2.86
C ALA A 4 8.64 -10.38 -3.72
N LEU A 5 9.82 -10.78 -3.23
CA LEU A 5 10.71 -11.71 -3.93
C LEU A 5 10.09 -13.09 -4.10
N VAL A 6 9.37 -13.60 -3.10
CA VAL A 6 8.65 -14.88 -3.19
C VAL A 6 7.56 -14.81 -4.26
N ILE A 7 6.78 -13.74 -4.28
CA ILE A 7 5.70 -13.55 -5.27
C ILE A 7 6.27 -13.46 -6.69
N VAL A 8 7.31 -12.63 -6.90
CA VAL A 8 7.95 -12.48 -8.22
C VAL A 8 8.50 -13.81 -8.72
N ARG A 9 9.12 -14.61 -7.85
CA ARG A 9 9.57 -15.97 -8.19
C ARG A 9 8.40 -16.89 -8.54
N ALA A 10 7.34 -16.90 -7.73
CA ALA A 10 6.16 -17.73 -7.96
C ALA A 10 5.46 -17.40 -9.29
N LEU A 11 5.44 -16.12 -9.68
CA LEU A 11 4.86 -15.65 -10.93
C LEU A 11 5.83 -15.68 -12.12
N SER A 12 7.05 -16.19 -11.93
CA SER A 12 8.10 -16.21 -12.97
C SER A 12 8.40 -14.84 -13.58
N LEU A 13 8.26 -13.78 -12.79
CA LEU A 13 8.55 -12.41 -13.18
C LEU A 13 10.04 -12.09 -12.95
N PRO A 14 10.65 -11.20 -13.74
CA PRO A 14 12.03 -10.80 -13.51
C PRO A 14 12.12 -9.87 -12.28
N ALA A 15 13.18 -10.01 -11.47
CA ALA A 15 13.35 -9.18 -10.26
C ALA A 15 13.42 -7.66 -10.55
N SER A 16 13.77 -7.27 -11.78
CA SER A 16 13.81 -5.88 -12.23
C SER A 16 12.44 -5.19 -12.25
N VAL A 17 11.33 -5.92 -12.10
CA VAL A 17 9.99 -5.33 -11.98
C VAL A 17 9.68 -4.79 -10.58
N ILE A 18 10.57 -5.04 -9.60
CA ILE A 18 10.38 -4.57 -8.23
C ILE A 18 10.90 -3.14 -8.11
N GLU A 19 10.00 -2.19 -7.89
CA GLU A 19 10.30 -0.84 -7.44
C GLU A 19 10.10 -0.75 -5.92
N VAL A 20 11.00 -0.04 -5.22
CA VAL A 20 10.87 0.22 -3.78
C VAL A 20 10.40 1.64 -3.57
N ASP A 21 9.21 1.79 -2.98
CA ASP A 21 8.64 3.08 -2.59
C ASP A 21 8.55 3.19 -1.06
N TRP A 22 9.31 4.12 -0.48
CA TRP A 22 9.38 4.32 0.97
C TRP A 22 8.13 5.01 1.56
N SER A 23 7.26 5.55 0.71
CA SER A 23 6.03 6.21 1.12
C SER A 23 4.94 5.22 1.55
N VAL A 24 5.09 3.93 1.26
CA VAL A 24 4.21 2.85 1.73
C VAL A 24 4.83 2.01 2.85
N CYS A 25 5.88 2.48 3.52
CA CYS A 25 6.49 1.78 4.66
C CYS A 25 5.66 1.88 5.95
N GLU A 26 5.91 0.95 6.88
CA GLU A 26 5.32 0.90 8.23
C GLU A 26 5.38 2.27 8.91
N VAL A 27 4.39 2.53 9.78
CA VAL A 27 4.39 3.66 10.70
C VAL A 27 5.68 3.62 11.50
N LEU A 28 6.45 4.71 11.44
CA LEU A 28 7.70 4.80 12.16
C LEU A 28 7.40 5.10 13.63
N SER A 29 7.08 4.07 14.40
CA SER A 29 7.04 4.14 15.86
C SER A 29 8.45 4.02 16.45
N GLU A 30 8.66 4.55 17.66
CA GLU A 30 9.94 4.54 18.40
C GLU A 30 10.68 3.18 18.37
N ARG A 31 9.94 2.07 18.28
CA ARG A 31 10.47 0.70 18.28
C ARG A 31 11.26 0.32 17.01
N PHE A 32 11.05 0.99 15.89
CA PHE A 32 11.66 0.61 14.60
C PHE A 32 13.00 1.31 14.30
N LEU A 33 13.35 2.36 15.03
CA LEU A 33 14.54 3.16 14.73
C LEU A 33 15.85 2.54 15.23
N ALA A 34 15.81 1.72 16.27
CA ALA A 34 17.02 1.11 16.81
C ALA A 34 17.72 0.12 15.86
N GLY A 35 17.13 -0.20 14.68
CA GLY A 35 17.72 -1.18 13.75
C GLY A 35 17.41 -1.03 12.26
N SER A 36 16.71 0.03 11.80
CA SER A 36 16.16 0.06 10.43
C SER A 36 17.05 0.67 9.34
N GLY A 37 18.18 1.32 9.67
CA GLY A 37 19.14 1.81 8.68
C GLY A 37 18.59 2.84 7.66
N ARG A 38 17.41 3.42 7.90
CA ARG A 38 16.79 4.42 7.02
C ARG A 38 17.50 5.77 7.21
N PRO A 39 17.91 6.46 6.13
CA PRO A 39 18.42 7.81 6.25
C PRO A 39 17.34 8.73 6.82
N ALA A 40 17.71 9.55 7.81
CA ALA A 40 16.83 10.57 8.35
C ALA A 40 16.30 11.46 7.21
N PRO A 41 15.04 11.93 7.27
CA PRO A 41 14.55 12.91 6.31
C PRO A 41 15.54 14.09 6.23
N GLN A 42 16.02 14.38 5.01
CA GLN A 42 17.05 15.38 4.81
C GLN A 42 16.51 16.77 5.17
N GLY A 43 17.17 17.45 6.12
CA GLY A 43 16.93 18.85 6.41
C GLY A 43 16.31 19.15 7.77
N SER A 44 16.94 18.71 8.85
CA SER A 44 17.16 19.51 10.08
C SER A 44 17.61 18.57 11.20
N ALA A 45 18.44 19.08 12.10
CA ALA A 45 18.61 18.53 13.45
C ALA A 45 17.33 18.74 14.29
N ALA A 46 16.15 18.52 13.68
CA ALA A 46 14.88 18.54 14.37
C ALA A 46 14.72 17.19 15.07
N GLU A 47 14.45 17.30 16.36
CA GLU A 47 13.85 16.26 17.20
C GLU A 47 12.94 15.36 16.36
N TRP A 48 13.30 14.09 16.25
CA TRP A 48 12.53 13.12 15.49
C TRP A 48 11.18 12.94 16.19
N ILE A 49 10.11 13.42 15.56
CA ILE A 49 8.75 13.26 16.07
C ILE A 49 8.21 11.93 15.52
N PRO A 50 7.80 10.98 16.40
CA PRO A 50 7.13 9.76 15.95
C PRO A 50 5.95 10.11 15.05
N GLU A 51 5.83 9.40 13.93
CA GLU A 51 4.72 9.63 13.01
C GLU A 51 3.41 9.20 13.66
N THR A 52 2.40 10.07 13.63
CA THR A 52 1.07 9.71 14.12
C THR A 52 0.38 8.76 13.13
N LEU A 53 -0.60 7.99 13.60
CA LEU A 53 -1.40 7.14 12.70
C LEU A 53 -2.11 7.97 11.63
N GLU A 54 -2.55 9.17 11.97
CA GLU A 54 -3.23 10.08 11.03
C GLU A 54 -2.28 10.55 9.93
N ASP A 55 -1.06 10.95 10.27
CA ASP A 55 -0.03 11.34 9.30
C ASP A 55 0.33 10.18 8.37
N ALA A 56 0.52 8.98 8.94
CA ALA A 56 0.78 7.78 8.17
C ALA A 56 -0.39 7.48 7.20
N HIS A 57 -1.63 7.61 7.66
CA HIS A 57 -2.83 7.39 6.84
C HIS A 57 -2.96 8.39 5.69
N ALA A 58 -2.62 9.65 5.91
CA ALA A 58 -2.57 10.68 4.88
C ALA A 58 -1.48 10.35 3.84
N ARG A 59 -0.27 9.99 4.32
CA ARG A 59 0.84 9.57 3.48
C ARG A 59 0.49 8.35 2.63
N TYR A 60 -0.11 7.30 3.21
CA TYR A 60 -0.52 6.10 2.48
C TYR A 60 -1.54 6.41 1.38
N ALA A 61 -2.53 7.26 1.67
CA ALA A 61 -3.54 7.62 0.68
C ALA A 61 -2.92 8.34 -0.53
N ALA A 62 -2.03 9.32 -0.27
CA ALA A 62 -1.32 10.04 -1.32
C ALA A 62 -0.36 9.13 -2.10
N ALA A 63 0.38 8.27 -1.39
CA ALA A 63 1.32 7.33 -1.97
C ALA A 63 0.65 6.36 -2.95
N LEU A 64 -0.45 5.73 -2.53
CA LEU A 64 -1.18 4.77 -3.37
C LEU A 64 -1.73 5.42 -4.64
N GLU A 65 -2.21 6.67 -4.55
CA GLU A 65 -2.62 7.43 -5.74
C GLU A 65 -1.45 7.70 -6.67
N ALA A 66 -0.34 8.23 -6.13
CA ALA A 66 0.84 8.56 -6.91
C ALA A 66 1.45 7.32 -7.59
N ILE A 67 1.49 6.17 -6.91
CA ILE A 67 1.96 4.90 -7.49
C ILE A 67 1.03 4.50 -8.65
N ALA A 68 -0.29 4.56 -8.46
CA ALA A 68 -1.25 4.23 -9.50
C ALA A 68 -1.14 5.16 -10.72
N ASP A 69 -0.86 6.44 -10.51
CA ASP A 69 -0.63 7.42 -11.59
C ASP A 69 0.68 7.16 -12.33
N ARG A 70 1.79 6.93 -11.60
CA ARG A 70 3.10 6.63 -12.21
C ARG A 70 3.06 5.38 -13.09
N HIS A 71 2.26 4.39 -12.73
CA HIS A 71 2.12 3.13 -13.45
C HIS A 71 0.80 3.01 -14.23
N ALA A 72 0.19 4.13 -14.61
CA ALA A 72 -1.04 4.19 -15.39
C ALA A 72 -1.04 3.37 -16.70
N GLY A 73 0.14 3.09 -17.27
CA GLY A 73 0.31 2.26 -18.47
C GLY A 73 0.32 0.75 -18.20
N CYS A 74 0.36 0.32 -16.94
CA CYS A 74 0.34 -1.09 -16.55
C CYS A 74 -1.09 -1.58 -16.35
N SER A 75 -1.40 -2.80 -16.82
CA SER A 75 -2.73 -3.40 -16.61
C SER A 75 -2.99 -3.79 -15.15
N CYS A 76 -1.93 -4.01 -14.37
CA CYS A 76 -2.01 -4.36 -12.95
C CYS A 76 -0.72 -3.94 -12.24
N ILE A 77 -0.86 -3.50 -10.99
CA ILE A 77 0.24 -3.22 -10.08
C ILE A 77 0.00 -3.96 -8.77
N LEU A 78 1.07 -4.50 -8.17
CA LEU A 78 1.03 -5.13 -6.86
C LEU A 78 1.89 -4.33 -5.89
N VAL A 79 1.26 -3.75 -4.88
CA VAL A 79 1.95 -3.03 -3.80
C VAL A 79 2.08 -3.96 -2.60
N VAL A 80 3.30 -4.35 -2.27
CA VAL A 80 3.60 -5.16 -1.07
C VAL A 80 3.97 -4.23 0.07
N THR A 81 3.12 -4.13 1.08
CA THR A 81 3.23 -3.19 2.19
C THR A 81 2.80 -3.85 3.51
N HIS A 82 2.67 -3.04 4.57
CA HIS A 82 2.32 -3.42 5.93
C HIS A 82 0.81 -3.37 6.16
N GLY A 83 0.33 -4.05 7.20
CA GLY A 83 -1.09 -4.20 7.49
C GLY A 83 -1.84 -2.88 7.64
N GLU A 84 -1.19 -1.85 8.19
CA GLU A 84 -1.81 -0.53 8.36
C GLU A 84 -2.08 0.18 7.02
N CYS A 85 -1.15 0.08 6.06
CA CYS A 85 -1.35 0.64 4.72
C CYS A 85 -2.46 -0.12 3.96
N VAL A 86 -2.55 -1.44 4.13
CA VAL A 86 -3.66 -2.25 3.58
C VAL A 86 -5.00 -1.84 4.18
N ARG A 87 -5.07 -1.65 5.51
CA ARG A 87 -6.25 -1.11 6.19
C ARG A 87 -6.64 0.26 5.65
N ARG A 88 -5.65 1.14 5.46
CA ARG A 88 -5.89 2.46 4.91
C ARG A 88 -6.43 2.41 3.48
N ALA A 89 -5.95 1.49 2.65
CA ALA A 89 -6.46 1.31 1.29
C ALA A 89 -7.96 0.95 1.27
N VAL A 90 -8.40 0.10 2.21
CA VAL A 90 -9.84 -0.25 2.36
C VAL A 90 -10.64 0.96 2.86
N THR A 91 -10.26 1.50 4.02
CA THR A 91 -11.01 2.59 4.68
C THR A 91 -11.05 3.89 3.87
N ARG A 92 -10.08 4.10 2.97
CA ARG A 92 -10.11 5.21 1.99
C ARG A 92 -11.28 5.09 1.02
N LEU A 93 -11.62 3.87 0.61
CA LEU A 93 -12.63 3.59 -0.43
C LEU A 93 -13.99 3.21 0.17
N GLU A 94 -14.00 2.64 1.36
CA GLU A 94 -15.20 2.39 2.17
C GLU A 94 -15.00 2.97 3.57
N PRO A 95 -15.29 4.28 3.78
CA PRO A 95 -15.07 4.95 5.06
C PRO A 95 -15.89 4.37 6.22
N ARG A 96 -16.93 3.60 5.93
CA ARG A 96 -17.77 2.95 6.94
C ARG A 96 -17.32 1.53 7.27
N ALA A 97 -16.30 1.01 6.60
CA ALA A 97 -15.79 -0.33 6.86
C ALA A 97 -15.14 -0.39 8.25
N LEU A 98 -15.49 -1.44 9.00
CA LEU A 98 -14.72 -1.87 10.16
C LEU A 98 -13.66 -2.85 9.69
N VAL A 99 -12.40 -2.42 9.72
CA VAL A 99 -11.27 -3.22 9.28
C VAL A 99 -10.46 -3.66 10.50
N TYR A 100 -10.51 -4.96 10.77
CA TYR A 100 -9.72 -5.59 11.84
C TYR A 100 -8.22 -5.66 11.47
N GLU A 101 -7.42 -6.33 12.30
CA GLU A 101 -6.03 -6.60 11.98
C GLU A 101 -5.90 -7.39 10.67
N VAL A 102 -5.07 -6.89 9.76
CA VAL A 102 -4.78 -7.56 8.50
C VAL A 102 -3.83 -8.72 8.81
N ARG A 103 -4.30 -9.95 8.59
CA ARG A 103 -3.48 -11.15 8.76
C ARG A 103 -2.28 -11.12 7.81
N HIS A 104 -1.22 -11.86 8.16
CA HIS A 104 -0.05 -11.99 7.30
C HIS A 104 -0.45 -12.45 5.88
N CYS A 105 0.09 -11.79 4.85
CA CYS A 105 -0.27 -12.00 3.44
C CYS A 105 -1.73 -11.68 3.06
N GLY A 106 -2.51 -11.05 3.95
CA GLY A 106 -3.81 -10.49 3.59
C GLY A 106 -3.65 -9.35 2.58
N TRP A 107 -4.55 -9.30 1.60
CA TRP A 107 -4.46 -8.35 0.49
C TRP A 107 -5.83 -7.77 0.12
N VAL A 108 -5.80 -6.59 -0.51
CA VAL A 108 -6.95 -5.90 -1.10
C VAL A 108 -6.68 -5.60 -2.56
N ALA A 109 -7.70 -5.72 -3.40
CA ALA A 109 -7.68 -5.19 -4.77
C ALA A 109 -8.56 -3.94 -4.85
N ALA A 110 -8.08 -2.95 -5.60
CA ALA A 110 -8.86 -1.81 -6.00
C ALA A 110 -8.57 -1.51 -7.47
N ARG A 111 -9.56 -0.95 -8.17
CA ARG A 111 -9.44 -0.55 -9.58
C ARG A 111 -10.08 0.82 -9.80
N ARG A 112 -9.62 1.53 -10.80
CA ARG A 112 -10.28 2.71 -11.37
C ARG A 112 -10.22 2.60 -12.89
N GLU A 113 -11.24 3.10 -13.57
CA GLU A 113 -11.33 3.02 -15.02
C GLU A 113 -11.02 4.37 -15.65
N ARG A 114 -10.50 4.35 -16.89
CA ARG A 114 -10.31 5.57 -17.67
C ARG A 114 -11.65 6.00 -18.23
N GLU A 115 -12.05 7.24 -17.94
CA GLU A 115 -13.26 7.83 -18.46
C GLU A 115 -13.09 8.21 -19.94
N PRO A 116 -14.19 8.30 -20.72
CA PRO A 116 -14.13 8.61 -22.16
C PRO A 116 -13.41 9.92 -22.50
N HIS A 117 -13.39 10.88 -21.59
CA HIS A 117 -12.69 12.18 -21.75
C HIS A 117 -11.23 12.16 -21.24
N GLY A 118 -10.67 10.99 -20.96
CA GLY A 118 -9.26 10.80 -20.58
C GLY A 118 -8.95 10.98 -19.10
N GLY A 119 -9.94 11.28 -18.27
CA GLY A 119 -9.82 11.30 -16.81
C GLY A 119 -9.79 9.89 -16.21
N TRP A 120 -9.45 9.80 -14.92
CA TRP A 120 -9.65 8.59 -14.14
C TRP A 120 -10.96 8.70 -13.37
N GLY A 121 -11.81 7.69 -13.50
CA GLY A 121 -13.03 7.58 -12.72
C GLY A 121 -12.76 7.21 -11.25
N LEU A 122 -13.84 7.03 -10.50
CA LEU A 122 -13.76 6.68 -9.09
C LEU A 122 -13.11 5.30 -8.87
N TRP A 123 -12.36 5.21 -7.78
CA TRP A 123 -11.85 3.93 -7.28
C TRP A 123 -12.98 3.02 -6.81
N GLN A 124 -12.85 1.74 -7.13
CA GLN A 124 -13.75 0.67 -6.75
C GLN A 124 -12.94 -0.43 -6.06
N LEU A 125 -13.41 -0.89 -4.90
CA LEU A 125 -12.86 -2.07 -4.25
C LEU A 125 -13.25 -3.33 -5.04
N GLY A 126 -12.28 -4.23 -5.21
CA GLY A 126 -12.53 -5.56 -5.74
C GLY A 126 -13.33 -6.40 -4.75
N GLN A 127 -14.18 -7.26 -5.27
CA GLN A 127 -14.91 -8.26 -4.49
C GLN A 127 -14.12 -9.57 -4.46
N ALA A 128 -14.03 -10.19 -3.29
CA ALA A 128 -13.51 -11.54 -3.18
C ALA A 128 -14.51 -12.56 -3.78
N PRO A 129 -14.06 -13.77 -4.18
CA PRO A 129 -14.95 -14.78 -4.76
C PRO A 129 -16.11 -15.21 -3.86
N ASP A 130 -15.99 -15.04 -2.55
CA ASP A 130 -17.01 -15.31 -1.54
C ASP A 130 -17.98 -14.13 -1.32
N GLY A 131 -17.85 -13.05 -2.11
CA GLY A 131 -18.65 -11.85 -1.99
C GLY A 131 -18.23 -10.92 -0.85
N ALA A 132 -17.18 -11.26 -0.08
CA ALA A 132 -16.64 -10.35 0.92
C ALA A 132 -15.99 -9.15 0.23
N CYS A 133 -16.24 -7.94 0.75
CA CYS A 133 -15.45 -6.78 0.37
C CYS A 133 -14.02 -6.98 0.89
N CYS A 134 -13.13 -7.23 -0.06
CA CYS A 134 -11.82 -6.59 -0.18
C CYS A 134 -10.68 -6.94 0.78
N ILE A 135 -10.79 -7.94 1.66
CA ILE A 135 -9.59 -8.59 2.25
C ILE A 135 -9.68 -10.10 2.07
N SER A 136 -8.84 -10.63 1.18
CA SER A 136 -8.66 -12.06 1.00
C SER A 136 -7.31 -12.49 1.60
N TRP A 137 -7.25 -13.71 2.11
CA TRP A 137 -6.02 -14.35 2.58
C TRP A 137 -5.87 -15.70 1.90
N ALA A 138 -4.64 -16.07 1.53
CA ALA A 138 -4.33 -17.45 1.17
C ALA A 138 -4.28 -18.27 2.45
N VAL A 139 -5.04 -19.37 2.52
CA VAL A 139 -4.96 -20.37 3.59
C VAL A 139 -3.96 -21.43 3.21
#